data_AF-A0AA42J108-F1
#
_entry.id   AF-A0AA42J108-F1
#
_cell.length_a   1.000
_cell.length_b   1.000
_cell.length_c   1.000
_cell.angle_alpha   90.00
_cell.angle_beta   90.00
_cell.angle_gamma   90.00
#
_symmetry.space_group_name_H-M   'P 1'
#
loop_
_entity.id
_entity.type
_entity.pdbx_description
1 polymer ?
#
loop_
_entity_poly.entity_id
_entity_poly.type
_entity_poly.pdbx_seq_one_letter_code
_entity_poly.pdbx_strand_id
1 'polypeptide(L)'
;MNFIETLKSVELVLATGEVPLIVGESGIGKTALAREIAKANDWHLIIIDGNLLKEGEIGGLPTVEVYTAVGDNGQLIEKKTTVYAVHTKLREIDRAINNGQSVLLFIDEINRCEHTVQQELMNLILNREINGYKLHETVKILAAMNPSQKYGSEFDYQVVDMDAAQENRFVWLNMESDPVQWLRWASEVGIEQKVIEFISTFPEYLNVINEDDIRATPRSYERISKTYKVYKESEGNIPRHVFVNVIGGNVGKVIAQEFVSFVEANHSLLISYDEVFLTEAFDEAFIERVKNESHTRLYLAATNILKRLEDIIYQEEGEVSKSIEKLMALLKLYPVDLMMGIMKEIKKDYPKVYKSALECDCFLDAYFETYETIRG
;
A
#
# COMPACT_ATOMS: atom_id res chain seq x y z
N MET A 1 9.05 -6.23 5.16
CA MET A 1 8.27 -6.82 4.04
C MET A 1 7.68 -5.69 3.24
N ASN A 2 7.63 -5.82 1.92
CA ASN A 2 6.92 -4.85 1.08
C ASN A 2 5.40 -5.09 1.15
N PHE A 3 4.59 -4.22 0.54
CA PHE A 3 3.14 -4.27 0.64
C PHE A 3 2.54 -5.56 0.04
N ILE A 4 3.10 -6.12 -1.04
CA ILE A 4 2.58 -7.37 -1.66
C ILE A 4 2.85 -8.56 -0.74
N GLU A 5 4.05 -8.63 -0.17
CA GLU A 5 4.41 -9.66 0.80
C GLU A 5 3.53 -9.56 2.05
N THR A 6 3.32 -8.35 2.57
CA THR A 6 2.42 -8.12 3.70
C THR A 6 0.99 -8.53 3.36
N LEU A 7 0.47 -8.20 2.18
CA LEU A 7 -0.88 -8.59 1.76
C LEU A 7 -1.07 -10.11 1.79
N LYS A 8 -0.15 -10.85 1.15
CA LYS A 8 -0.17 -12.33 1.15
C LYS A 8 -0.02 -12.92 2.55
N SER A 9 0.81 -12.29 3.38
CA SER A 9 1.03 -12.74 4.76
C SER A 9 -0.23 -12.54 5.60
N VAL A 10 -0.92 -11.41 5.44
CA VAL A 10 -2.21 -11.15 6.10
C VAL A 10 -3.25 -12.17 5.64
N GLU A 11 -3.37 -12.45 4.34
CA GLU A 11 -4.30 -13.46 3.83
C GLU A 11 -4.03 -14.85 4.43
N LEU A 12 -2.77 -15.25 4.52
CA LEU A 12 -2.36 -16.51 5.13
C LEU A 12 -2.75 -16.58 6.62
N VAL A 13 -2.46 -15.53 7.39
CA VAL A 13 -2.80 -15.47 8.82
C VAL A 13 -4.32 -15.46 9.04
N LEU A 14 -5.06 -14.69 8.24
CA LEU A 14 -6.52 -14.66 8.31
C LEU A 14 -7.14 -16.02 7.97
N ALA A 15 -6.51 -16.80 7.08
CA ALA A 15 -6.97 -18.15 6.72
C ALA A 15 -6.79 -19.16 7.87
N THR A 16 -5.87 -18.92 8.82
CA THR A 16 -5.73 -19.75 10.02
C THR A 16 -6.65 -19.32 11.16
N GLY A 17 -7.41 -18.23 11.00
CA GLY A 17 -8.26 -17.66 12.05
C GLY A 17 -7.49 -16.84 13.10
N GLU A 18 -6.19 -16.62 12.89
CA GLU A 18 -5.34 -15.82 13.76
C GLU A 18 -5.43 -14.33 13.39
N VAL A 19 -4.91 -13.47 14.27
CA VAL A 19 -5.00 -12.01 14.10
C VAL A 19 -3.66 -11.44 13.60
N PRO A 20 -3.56 -10.98 12.35
CA PRO A 20 -2.38 -10.27 11.88
C PRO A 20 -2.31 -8.86 12.47
N LEU A 21 -1.10 -8.46 12.88
CA LEU A 21 -0.76 -7.11 13.29
C LEU A 21 0.25 -6.52 12.31
N ILE A 22 -0.16 -5.52 11.54
CA ILE A 22 0.73 -4.80 10.65
C ILE A 22 1.44 -3.69 11.44
N VAL A 23 2.75 -3.82 11.57
CA VAL A 23 3.61 -2.78 12.15
C VAL A 23 4.29 -2.04 11.02
N GLY A 24 4.14 -0.72 10.99
CA GLY A 24 4.80 0.10 9.98
C GLY A 24 4.49 1.57 10.15
N GLU A 25 5.24 2.44 9.49
CA GLU A 25 5.11 3.88 9.63
C GLU A 25 3.75 4.43 9.16
N SER A 26 3.46 5.69 9.48
CA SER A 26 2.26 6.33 8.92
C SER A 26 2.46 6.63 7.43
N GLY A 27 1.40 6.47 6.63
CA GLY A 27 1.43 6.86 5.21
C GLY A 27 2.03 5.84 4.24
N ILE A 28 2.46 4.66 4.69
CA ILE A 28 3.00 3.59 3.81
C ILE A 28 1.95 2.65 3.21
N GLY A 29 0.67 2.82 3.54
CA GLY A 29 -0.43 2.06 2.88
C GLY A 29 -1.14 0.98 3.71
N LYS A 30 -0.96 0.90 5.04
CA LYS A 30 -1.64 -0.09 5.90
C LYS A 30 -3.17 -0.14 5.71
N THR A 31 -3.82 1.03 5.73
CA THR A 31 -5.27 1.15 5.49
C THR A 31 -5.66 0.77 4.06
N ALA A 32 -4.78 1.02 3.07
CA ALA A 32 -5.02 0.64 1.68
C ALA A 32 -4.98 -0.89 1.52
N LEU A 33 -4.05 -1.55 2.21
CA LEU A 33 -3.95 -3.01 2.27
C LEU A 33 -5.25 -3.64 2.82
N ALA A 34 -5.78 -3.11 3.93
CA ALA A 34 -7.05 -3.59 4.49
C ALA A 34 -8.22 -3.45 3.50
N ARG A 35 -8.26 -2.35 2.72
CA ARG A 35 -9.26 -2.14 1.66
C ARG A 35 -9.09 -3.11 0.51
N GLU A 36 -7.86 -3.40 0.11
CA GLU A 36 -7.56 -4.33 -0.98
C GLU A 36 -7.98 -5.75 -0.63
N ILE A 37 -7.64 -6.22 0.57
CA ILE A 37 -8.05 -7.54 1.06
C ILE A 37 -9.57 -7.66 1.15
N ALA A 38 -10.24 -6.65 1.71
CA ALA A 38 -11.69 -6.65 1.79
C ALA A 38 -12.35 -6.69 0.41
N LYS A 39 -11.85 -5.89 -0.54
CA LYS A 39 -12.35 -5.88 -1.92
C LYS A 39 -12.10 -7.20 -2.64
N ALA A 40 -10.91 -7.80 -2.51
CA ALA A 40 -10.56 -9.04 -3.17
C ALA A 40 -11.42 -10.23 -2.71
N ASN A 41 -11.87 -10.20 -1.46
CA ASN A 41 -12.66 -11.28 -0.86
C ASN A 41 -14.15 -10.96 -0.72
N ASP A 42 -14.62 -9.82 -1.25
CA ASP A 42 -16.00 -9.32 -1.10
C ASP A 42 -16.45 -9.25 0.37
N TRP A 43 -15.59 -8.72 1.24
CA TRP A 43 -15.87 -8.50 2.65
C TRP A 43 -16.30 -7.05 2.90
N HIS A 44 -17.30 -6.88 3.77
CA HIS A 44 -17.67 -5.59 4.31
C HIS A 44 -16.59 -5.10 5.28
N LEU A 45 -15.87 -4.05 4.89
CA LEU A 45 -14.79 -3.48 5.69
C LEU A 45 -15.34 -2.50 6.73
N ILE A 46 -15.05 -2.79 8.00
CA ILE A 46 -15.36 -1.90 9.12
C ILE A 46 -14.05 -1.46 9.74
N ILE A 47 -13.84 -0.15 9.81
CA ILE A 47 -12.61 0.44 10.36
C ILE A 47 -12.92 1.05 11.73
N ILE A 48 -12.12 0.68 12.73
CA ILE A 48 -11.99 1.36 14.01
C ILE A 48 -10.61 2.01 14.04
N ASP A 49 -10.57 3.33 14.24
CA ASP A 49 -9.33 4.07 14.44
C ASP A 49 -9.15 4.29 15.94
N GLY A 50 -8.15 3.61 16.52
CA GLY A 50 -7.88 3.68 17.95
C GLY A 50 -7.61 5.10 18.43
N ASN A 51 -6.90 5.90 17.63
CA ASN A 51 -6.51 7.27 17.99
C ASN A 51 -7.72 8.23 18.09
N LEU A 52 -8.87 7.86 17.52
CA LEU A 52 -10.10 8.66 17.61
C LEU A 52 -10.98 8.31 18.82
N LEU A 53 -10.73 7.17 19.47
CA LEU A 53 -11.57 6.67 20.57
C LEU A 53 -11.19 7.30 21.91
N LYS A 54 -12.22 7.53 22.73
CA LYS A 54 -12.10 7.85 24.16
C LYS A 54 -12.56 6.68 25.03
N GLU A 55 -12.11 6.68 26.28
CA GLU A 55 -12.45 5.65 27.26
C GLU A 55 -13.98 5.46 27.36
N GLY A 56 -14.43 4.21 27.25
CA GLY A 56 -15.84 3.85 27.29
C GLY A 56 -16.61 4.09 25.98
N GLU A 57 -16.03 4.69 24.93
CA GLU A 57 -16.72 4.82 23.65
C GLU A 57 -16.86 3.47 22.95
N ILE A 58 -15.78 2.70 22.86
CA ILE A 58 -15.82 1.36 22.24
C ILE A 58 -16.37 0.30 23.20
N GLY A 59 -16.06 0.41 24.49
CA GLY A 59 -16.68 -0.37 25.57
C GLY A 59 -18.18 -0.13 25.72
N GLY A 60 -18.69 0.96 25.19
CA GLY A 60 -20.09 1.35 25.30
C GLY A 60 -20.37 2.18 26.55
N LEU A 61 -21.41 3.01 26.46
CA LEU A 61 -21.82 3.84 27.58
C LEU A 61 -22.75 3.05 28.51
N PRO A 62 -22.55 3.09 29.84
CA PRO A 62 -23.40 2.38 30.78
C PRO A 62 -24.81 2.96 30.76
N THR A 63 -25.80 2.08 30.67
CA THR A 63 -27.23 2.35 30.80
C THR A 63 -27.84 1.37 31.80
N VAL A 64 -29.03 1.69 32.30
CA VAL A 64 -29.71 0.90 33.32
C VAL A 64 -30.88 0.16 32.67
N GLU A 65 -30.86 -1.16 32.77
CA GLU A 65 -31.99 -2.01 32.41
C GLU A 65 -32.67 -2.55 33.66
N VAL A 66 -33.99 -2.77 33.56
CA VAL A 66 -34.79 -3.39 34.61
C VAL A 66 -35.01 -4.85 34.25
N TYR A 67 -34.71 -5.75 35.17
CA TYR A 67 -34.97 -7.18 35.03
C TYR A 67 -35.78 -7.69 36.22
N THR A 68 -36.55 -8.76 36.00
CA THR A 68 -37.35 -9.38 37.06
C THR A 68 -36.56 -10.51 37.72
N ALA A 69 -36.48 -10.50 39.05
CA ALA A 69 -35.90 -11.58 39.83
C ALA A 69 -36.95 -12.17 40.78
N VAL A 70 -36.80 -13.45 41.13
CA VAL A 70 -37.63 -14.10 42.15
C VAL A 70 -37.04 -13.79 43.52
N GLY A 71 -37.81 -13.16 44.39
CA GLY A 71 -37.45 -12.92 45.79
C GLY A 71 -37.66 -14.16 46.66
N ASP A 72 -37.15 -14.11 47.89
CA ASP A 72 -37.13 -15.26 48.83
C ASP A 72 -38.51 -15.88 49.11
N ASN A 73 -39.58 -15.10 48.91
CA ASN A 73 -40.97 -15.50 49.14
C ASN A 73 -41.70 -15.93 47.85
N GLY A 74 -40.96 -16.13 46.74
CA GLY A 74 -41.54 -16.42 45.43
C GLY A 74 -42.15 -15.21 44.72
N GLN A 75 -42.06 -14.01 45.31
CA GLN A 75 -42.58 -12.77 44.69
C GLN A 75 -41.66 -12.30 43.56
N LEU A 76 -42.23 -11.77 42.48
CA LEU A 76 -41.47 -11.10 41.43
C LEU A 76 -41.05 -9.71 41.91
N ILE A 77 -39.75 -9.44 41.94
CA ILE A 77 -39.19 -8.14 42.26
C ILE A 77 -38.45 -7.58 41.05
N GLU A 78 -38.69 -6.30 40.75
CA GLU A 78 -37.90 -5.56 39.78
C GLU A 78 -36.54 -5.21 40.38
N LYS A 79 -35.48 -5.59 39.68
CA LYS A 79 -34.10 -5.21 39.98
C LYS A 79 -33.54 -4.45 38.81
N LYS A 80 -32.54 -3.61 39.09
CA LYS A 80 -31.81 -2.84 38.09
C LYS A 80 -30.46 -3.50 37.84
N THR A 81 -30.03 -3.52 36.59
CA THR A 81 -28.70 -3.96 36.20
C THR A 81 -28.07 -2.92 35.28
N THR A 82 -26.75 -2.82 35.31
CA THR A 82 -26.00 -1.99 34.36
C THR A 82 -25.74 -2.82 33.10
N VAL A 83 -26.04 -2.26 31.94
CA VAL A 83 -25.67 -2.81 30.63
C VAL A 83 -24.96 -1.72 29.82
N TYR A 84 -24.25 -2.10 28.77
CA TYR A 84 -23.45 -1.14 27.99
C TYR A 84 -24.06 -0.97 26.59
N ALA A 85 -24.23 0.28 26.18
CA ALA A 85 -24.74 0.61 24.85
C ALA A 85 -23.69 0.29 23.78
N VAL A 86 -24.01 -0.63 22.88
CA VAL A 86 -23.09 -1.11 21.83
C VAL A 86 -22.64 0.04 20.92
N HIS A 87 -21.32 0.14 20.74
CA HIS A 87 -20.72 1.14 19.87
C HIS A 87 -21.24 1.02 18.42
N THR A 88 -21.36 2.15 17.73
CA THR A 88 -21.96 2.23 16.39
C THR A 88 -21.27 1.32 15.36
N LYS A 89 -19.93 1.18 15.45
CA LYS A 89 -19.15 0.27 14.59
C LYS A 89 -19.42 -1.21 14.87
N LEU A 90 -19.61 -1.58 16.13
CA LEU A 90 -19.95 -2.96 16.50
C LEU A 90 -21.37 -3.30 16.02
N ARG A 91 -22.31 -2.36 16.13
CA ARG A 91 -23.64 -2.51 15.54
C ARG A 91 -23.62 -2.59 14.00
N GLU A 92 -22.68 -1.91 13.35
CA GLU A 92 -22.46 -2.01 11.90
C GLU A 92 -22.05 -3.43 11.49
N ILE A 93 -21.21 -4.10 12.30
CA ILE A 93 -20.83 -5.50 12.12
C ILE A 93 -22.07 -6.39 12.14
N ASP A 94 -22.91 -6.27 13.17
CA ASP A 94 -24.12 -7.09 13.29
C ASP A 94 -25.05 -6.92 12.08
N ARG A 95 -25.20 -5.69 11.58
CA ARG A 95 -26.01 -5.40 10.39
C ARG A 95 -25.45 -6.09 9.15
N ALA A 96 -24.14 -6.02 8.93
CA ALA A 96 -23.50 -6.66 7.79
C ALA A 96 -23.66 -8.19 7.85
N ILE A 97 -23.44 -8.79 9.03
CA ILE A 97 -23.63 -10.23 9.26
C ILE A 97 -25.08 -10.64 9.02
N ASN A 98 -26.06 -9.89 9.54
CA ASN A 98 -27.48 -10.17 9.34
C ASN A 98 -27.92 -10.06 7.87
N ASN A 99 -27.20 -9.28 7.06
CA ASN A 99 -27.40 -9.19 5.62
C ASN A 99 -26.66 -10.31 4.85
N GLY A 100 -26.04 -11.26 5.53
CA GLY A 100 -25.30 -12.37 4.94
C GLY A 100 -23.91 -11.99 4.43
N GLN A 101 -23.38 -10.81 4.81
CA GLN A 101 -22.05 -10.36 4.38
C GLN A 101 -20.97 -10.92 5.29
N SER A 102 -19.82 -11.27 4.70
CA SER A 102 -18.60 -11.50 5.48
C SER A 102 -17.98 -10.17 5.89
N VAL A 103 -17.39 -10.08 7.09
CA VAL A 103 -16.87 -8.83 7.65
C VAL A 103 -15.38 -8.92 7.92
N LEU A 104 -14.64 -7.87 7.53
CA LEU A 104 -13.29 -7.60 7.99
C LEU A 104 -13.34 -6.39 8.94
N LEU A 105 -13.02 -6.63 10.21
CA LEU A 105 -12.80 -5.60 11.20
C LEU A 105 -11.33 -5.18 11.17
N PHE A 106 -11.06 -3.96 10.71
CA PHE A 106 -9.73 -3.37 10.71
C PHE A 106 -9.59 -2.37 11.88
N ILE A 107 -8.67 -2.64 12.79
CA ILE A 107 -8.34 -1.78 13.94
C ILE A 107 -7.02 -1.07 13.62
N ASP A 108 -7.10 0.20 13.20
CA ASP A 108 -5.93 1.02 12.88
C ASP A 108 -5.44 1.80 14.12
N GLU A 109 -4.17 2.13 14.13
CA GLU A 109 -3.49 2.88 15.20
C GLU A 109 -3.78 2.36 16.63
N ILE A 110 -3.84 1.03 16.83
CA ILE A 110 -4.21 0.41 18.13
C ILE A 110 -3.31 0.85 19.30
N ASN A 111 -2.07 1.25 19.01
CA ASN A 111 -1.12 1.72 20.02
C ASN A 111 -1.03 3.25 20.14
N ARG A 112 -1.86 4.03 19.44
CA ARG A 112 -1.92 5.50 19.60
C ARG A 112 -3.12 6.00 20.39
N CYS A 113 -3.91 5.08 20.93
CA CYS A 113 -5.01 5.38 21.81
C CYS A 113 -4.56 5.44 23.28
N GLU A 114 -5.43 5.94 24.15
CA GLU A 114 -5.21 5.88 25.60
C GLU A 114 -5.12 4.42 26.07
N HIS A 115 -4.31 4.14 27.10
CA HIS A 115 -4.08 2.75 27.54
C HIS A 115 -5.39 2.02 27.89
N THR A 116 -6.37 2.69 28.48
CA THR A 116 -7.69 2.10 28.80
C THR A 116 -8.44 1.68 27.55
N VAL A 117 -8.45 2.52 26.50
CA VAL A 117 -9.02 2.18 25.19
C VAL A 117 -8.26 1.03 24.53
N GLN A 118 -6.93 1.01 24.64
CA GLN A 118 -6.12 -0.09 24.11
C GLN A 118 -6.53 -1.42 24.77
N GLN A 119 -6.74 -1.45 26.09
CA GLN A 119 -7.19 -2.64 26.80
C GLN A 119 -8.60 -3.09 26.38
N GLU A 120 -9.51 -2.14 26.14
CA GLU A 120 -10.85 -2.43 25.59
C GLU A 120 -10.77 -3.07 24.20
N LEU A 121 -9.98 -2.50 23.29
CA LEU A 121 -9.75 -3.05 21.96
C LEU A 121 -9.07 -4.44 22.03
N MET A 122 -8.09 -4.60 22.91
CA MET A 122 -7.47 -5.90 23.15
C MET A 122 -8.50 -6.91 23.63
N ASN A 123 -9.36 -6.60 24.60
CA ASN A 123 -10.41 -7.52 25.03
C ASN A 123 -11.33 -7.95 23.87
N LEU A 124 -11.72 -7.02 23.01
CA LEU A 124 -12.49 -7.33 21.80
C LEU A 124 -11.74 -8.28 20.86
N ILE A 125 -10.43 -8.09 20.66
CA ILE A 125 -9.61 -8.95 19.81
C ILE A 125 -9.46 -10.35 20.41
N LEU A 126 -9.16 -10.41 21.72
CA LEU A 126 -8.77 -11.62 22.43
C LEU A 126 -9.94 -12.52 22.77
N ASN A 127 -10.96 -11.93 23.38
CA ASN A 127 -12.10 -12.67 23.91
C ASN A 127 -13.27 -12.66 22.93
N ARG A 128 -13.14 -11.95 21.80
CA ARG A 128 -14.25 -11.66 20.89
C ARG A 128 -15.45 -11.08 21.64
N GLU A 129 -15.17 -10.31 22.68
CA GLU A 129 -16.18 -9.76 23.56
C GLU A 129 -15.72 -8.43 24.17
N ILE A 130 -16.65 -7.50 24.30
CA ILE A 130 -16.44 -6.25 25.02
C ILE A 130 -17.74 -5.84 25.72
N ASN A 131 -17.70 -5.75 27.04
CA ASN A 131 -18.82 -5.28 27.89
C ASN A 131 -20.20 -5.88 27.52
N GLY A 132 -20.25 -7.19 27.28
CA GLY A 132 -21.47 -7.93 26.94
C GLY A 132 -21.80 -7.98 25.45
N TYR A 133 -21.12 -7.21 24.59
CA TYR A 133 -21.16 -7.40 23.15
C TYR A 133 -20.25 -8.54 22.74
N LYS A 134 -20.79 -9.57 22.07
CA LYS A 134 -20.02 -10.69 21.52
C LYS A 134 -19.84 -10.54 20.02
N LEU A 135 -18.59 -10.49 19.58
CA LEU A 135 -18.21 -10.41 18.19
C LEU A 135 -18.44 -11.76 17.49
N HIS A 136 -19.27 -11.75 16.46
CA HIS A 136 -19.64 -12.94 15.69
C HIS A 136 -18.41 -13.71 15.18
N GLU A 137 -18.37 -15.03 15.31
CA GLU A 137 -17.18 -15.88 15.05
C GLU A 137 -16.60 -15.74 13.64
N THR A 138 -17.42 -15.43 12.64
CA THR A 138 -16.99 -15.30 11.24
C THR A 138 -16.30 -13.97 10.93
N VAL A 139 -16.32 -13.00 11.86
CA VAL A 139 -15.67 -11.70 11.67
C VAL A 139 -14.15 -11.89 11.72
N LYS A 140 -13.49 -11.52 10.63
CA LYS A 140 -12.03 -11.50 10.55
C LYS A 140 -11.50 -10.21 11.16
N ILE A 141 -10.40 -10.29 11.90
CA ILE A 141 -9.79 -9.13 12.57
C ILE A 141 -8.42 -8.90 11.97
N LEU A 142 -8.14 -7.66 11.58
CA LEU A 142 -6.82 -7.18 11.18
C LEU A 142 -6.48 -5.98 12.06
N ALA A 143 -5.29 -5.95 12.65
CA ALA A 143 -4.82 -4.81 13.43
C ALA A 143 -3.64 -4.12 12.73
N ALA A 144 -3.47 -2.83 12.98
CA ALA A 144 -2.31 -2.07 12.56
C ALA A 144 -1.83 -1.13 13.66
N MET A 145 -0.51 -0.92 13.70
CA MET A 145 0.11 -0.02 14.67
C MET A 145 1.32 0.69 14.09
N ASN A 146 1.72 1.79 14.73
CA ASN A 146 2.95 2.49 14.39
C ASN A 146 4.11 1.91 15.22
N PRO A 147 5.34 1.87 14.67
CA PRO A 147 6.49 1.33 15.37
C PRO A 147 6.84 2.19 16.60
N SER A 148 7.35 1.57 17.66
CA SER A 148 7.77 2.25 18.90
C SER A 148 9.25 2.03 19.19
N GLN A 149 9.85 2.86 20.05
CA GLN A 149 11.27 2.72 20.41
C GLN A 149 11.58 1.32 20.96
N LYS A 150 10.64 0.70 21.68
CA LYS A 150 10.74 -0.68 22.17
C LYS A 150 10.98 -1.68 21.03
N TYR A 151 10.44 -1.41 19.85
CA TYR A 151 10.56 -2.27 18.66
C TYR A 151 11.60 -1.74 17.64
N GLY A 152 12.57 -0.95 18.11
CA GLY A 152 13.69 -0.47 17.27
C GLY A 152 13.36 0.74 16.39
N SER A 153 12.24 1.41 16.66
CA SER A 153 11.85 2.62 15.95
C SER A 153 12.71 3.81 16.39
N GLU A 154 13.29 4.53 15.44
CA GLU A 154 13.88 5.86 15.68
C GLU A 154 12.80 6.95 15.80
N PHE A 155 11.53 6.60 15.56
CA PHE A 155 10.42 7.54 15.62
C PHE A 155 9.92 7.76 17.04
N ASP A 156 9.82 9.03 17.44
CA ASP A 156 9.07 9.46 18.62
C ASP A 156 7.56 9.52 18.32
N TYR A 157 6.97 8.40 17.92
CA TYR A 157 5.51 8.29 17.94
C TYR A 157 5.05 8.25 19.40
N GLN A 158 4.06 9.07 19.75
CA GLN A 158 3.37 8.93 21.03
C GLN A 158 2.50 7.68 20.97
N VAL A 159 3.08 6.56 21.43
CA VAL A 159 2.45 5.24 21.42
C VAL A 159 2.49 4.62 22.81
N VAL A 160 1.53 3.74 23.05
CA VAL A 160 1.44 2.88 24.23
C VAL A 160 1.96 1.50 23.85
N ASP A 161 3.10 1.12 24.42
CA ASP A 161 3.70 -0.19 24.17
C ASP A 161 2.84 -1.33 24.71
N MET A 162 2.77 -2.42 23.94
CA MET A 162 2.11 -3.63 24.37
C MET A 162 2.98 -4.39 25.39
N ASP A 163 2.35 -5.04 26.37
CA ASP A 163 3.03 -6.01 27.22
C ASP A 163 3.21 -7.37 26.51
N ALA A 164 4.04 -8.25 27.08
CA ALA A 164 4.32 -9.56 26.47
C ALA A 164 3.06 -10.44 26.32
N ALA A 165 2.04 -10.27 27.17
CA ALA A 165 0.81 -11.04 27.09
C ALA A 165 -0.09 -10.57 25.94
N GLN A 166 -0.04 -9.27 25.61
CA GLN A 166 -0.71 -8.65 24.46
C GLN A 166 0.03 -8.96 23.15
N GLU A 167 1.37 -8.91 23.15
CA GLU A 167 2.19 -9.18 21.96
C GLU A 167 1.96 -10.59 21.39
N ASN A 168 1.86 -11.60 22.27
CA ASN A 168 1.68 -13.01 21.91
C ASN A 168 0.30 -13.34 21.30
N ARG A 169 -0.54 -12.34 21.06
CA ARG A 169 -1.91 -12.48 20.55
C ARG A 169 -2.03 -12.11 19.09
N PHE A 170 -0.93 -11.69 18.51
CA PHE A 170 -0.85 -11.28 17.13
C PHE A 170 0.21 -12.09 16.40
N VAL A 171 0.00 -12.26 15.10
CA VAL A 171 1.10 -12.56 14.18
C VAL A 171 1.65 -11.22 13.68
N TRP A 172 2.90 -10.93 14.04
CA TRP A 172 3.55 -9.66 13.77
C TRP A 172 4.06 -9.60 12.33
N LEU A 173 3.60 -8.61 11.57
CA LEU A 173 3.97 -8.40 10.18
C LEU A 173 4.55 -6.98 10.01
N ASN A 174 5.87 -6.90 9.88
CA ASN A 174 6.57 -5.62 9.66
C ASN A 174 6.50 -5.22 8.19
N MET A 175 5.77 -4.13 7.91
CA MET A 175 5.60 -3.56 6.58
C MET A 175 6.45 -2.30 6.41
N GLU A 176 7.16 -2.24 5.29
CA GLU A 176 8.04 -1.14 4.91
C GLU A 176 7.62 -0.57 3.55
N SER A 177 8.03 0.67 3.30
CA SER A 177 7.83 1.31 2.00
C SER A 177 8.83 0.75 0.99
N ASP A 178 8.34 0.29 -0.16
CA ASP A 178 9.17 -0.17 -1.27
C ASP A 178 8.99 0.76 -2.48
N PRO A 179 10.05 1.45 -2.94
CA PRO A 179 9.97 2.37 -4.07
C PRO A 179 9.47 1.74 -5.37
N VAL A 180 9.93 0.54 -5.70
CA VAL A 180 9.57 -0.13 -6.94
C VAL A 180 8.07 -0.44 -6.96
N GLN A 181 7.56 -0.99 -5.87
CA GLN A 181 6.16 -1.29 -5.71
C GLN A 181 5.29 -0.03 -5.70
N TRP A 182 5.72 1.02 -4.99
CA TRP A 182 5.00 2.28 -4.97
C TRP A 182 4.92 2.90 -6.36
N LEU A 183 6.02 2.88 -7.12
CA LEU A 183 6.05 3.40 -8.48
C LEU A 183 5.12 2.63 -9.42
N ARG A 184 5.06 1.29 -9.30
CA ARG A 184 4.10 0.45 -10.05
C ARG A 184 2.66 0.85 -9.74
N TRP A 185 2.31 0.96 -8.45
CA TRP A 185 0.99 1.43 -8.02
C TRP A 185 0.70 2.85 -8.51
N ALA A 186 1.67 3.77 -8.43
CA ALA A 186 1.55 5.16 -8.83
C ALA A 186 1.21 5.29 -10.33
N SER A 187 1.85 4.47 -11.18
CA SER A 187 1.53 4.37 -12.61
C SER A 187 0.12 3.84 -12.88
N GLU A 188 -0.42 3.00 -12.00
CA GLU A 188 -1.77 2.43 -12.17
C GLU A 188 -2.89 3.40 -11.76
N VAL A 189 -2.69 4.19 -10.70
CA VAL A 189 -3.70 5.13 -10.18
C VAL A 189 -3.62 6.52 -10.80
N GLY A 190 -2.67 6.76 -11.72
CA GLY A 190 -2.55 8.02 -12.45
C GLY A 190 -1.90 9.14 -11.64
N ILE A 191 -0.87 8.83 -10.85
CA ILE A 191 0.03 9.84 -10.28
C ILE A 191 0.72 10.61 -11.42
N GLU A 192 0.94 11.91 -11.22
CA GLU A 192 1.58 12.79 -12.20
C GLU A 192 2.95 12.25 -12.61
N GLN A 193 3.19 12.20 -13.93
CA GLN A 193 4.38 11.60 -14.52
C GLN A 193 5.69 12.17 -13.95
N LYS A 194 5.75 13.47 -13.67
CA LYS A 194 6.93 14.11 -13.07
C LYS A 194 7.21 13.67 -11.63
N VAL A 195 6.19 13.27 -10.89
CA VAL A 195 6.35 12.73 -9.53
C VAL A 195 6.89 11.30 -9.59
N ILE A 196 6.35 10.49 -10.52
CA ILE A 196 6.87 9.13 -10.79
C ILE A 196 8.34 9.22 -11.24
N GLU A 197 8.65 10.12 -12.18
CA GLU A 197 10.02 10.36 -12.64
C GLU A 197 10.95 10.76 -11.51
N PHE A 198 10.52 11.67 -10.63
CA PHE A 198 11.33 12.10 -9.50
C PHE A 198 11.67 10.94 -8.56
N ILE A 199 10.67 10.18 -8.11
CA ILE A 199 10.91 9.03 -7.21
C ILE A 199 11.66 7.90 -7.91
N SER A 200 11.46 7.69 -9.21
CA SER A 200 12.26 6.72 -9.95
C SER A 200 13.74 7.07 -10.04
N THR A 201 14.04 8.38 -10.00
CA THR A 201 15.40 8.93 -10.08
C THR A 201 16.04 8.96 -8.69
N PHE A 202 15.26 9.27 -7.65
CA PHE A 202 15.67 9.31 -6.25
C PHE A 202 14.78 8.40 -5.38
N PRO A 203 14.89 7.06 -5.50
CA PRO A 203 14.05 6.12 -4.77
C PRO A 203 14.13 6.28 -3.25
N GLU A 204 15.30 6.70 -2.75
CA GLU A 204 15.56 7.00 -1.35
C GLU A 204 14.65 8.10 -0.79
N TYR A 205 14.11 8.98 -1.64
CA TYR A 205 13.22 10.05 -1.20
C TYR A 205 11.77 9.63 -0.96
N LEU A 206 11.39 8.40 -1.28
CA LEU A 206 10.01 7.96 -1.10
C LEU A 206 9.56 7.98 0.37
N ASN A 207 10.42 7.53 1.29
CA ASN A 207 10.12 7.46 2.71
C ASN A 207 11.34 7.92 3.52
N VAL A 208 11.37 9.20 3.89
CA VAL A 208 12.54 9.84 4.52
C VAL A 208 12.16 10.49 5.84
N ILE A 209 12.99 10.21 6.83
CA ILE A 209 13.03 10.94 8.09
C ILE A 209 13.94 12.14 7.92
N ASN A 210 13.36 13.34 7.95
CA ASN A 210 14.13 14.57 7.99
C ASN A 210 14.24 15.03 9.44
N GLU A 211 15.45 15.17 9.96
CA GLU A 211 15.69 15.78 11.27
C GLU A 211 15.16 17.23 11.26
N ASP A 212 14.36 17.59 12.27
CA ASP A 212 13.76 18.93 12.44
C ASP A 212 12.93 19.46 11.25
N ASP A 213 12.45 18.60 10.34
CA ASP A 213 11.62 18.99 9.20
C ASP A 213 10.49 17.97 8.92
N ILE A 214 9.67 18.26 7.91
CA ILE A 214 8.57 17.41 7.49
C ILE A 214 9.11 16.13 6.84
N ARG A 215 8.59 14.99 7.28
CA ARG A 215 8.94 13.67 6.71
C ARG A 215 8.30 13.44 5.35
N ALA A 216 9.04 12.81 4.45
CA ALA A 216 8.51 12.33 3.18
C ALA A 216 7.92 10.93 3.36
N THR A 217 6.75 10.69 2.79
CA THR A 217 6.09 9.37 2.80
C THR A 217 5.44 9.11 1.43
N PRO A 218 5.09 7.86 1.10
CA PRO A 218 4.27 7.55 -0.08
C PRO A 218 3.03 8.44 -0.24
N ARG A 219 2.33 8.73 0.87
CA ARG A 219 1.17 9.63 0.91
C ARG A 219 1.52 11.08 0.56
N SER A 220 2.71 11.56 0.93
CA SER A 220 3.19 12.91 0.61
C SER A 220 3.25 13.11 -0.91
N TYR A 221 3.72 12.11 -1.66
CA TYR A 221 3.83 12.20 -3.12
C TYR A 221 2.49 12.14 -3.84
N GLU A 222 1.48 11.47 -3.28
CA GLU A 222 0.09 11.57 -3.78
C GLU A 222 -0.44 13.01 -3.66
N ARG A 223 -0.14 13.71 -2.57
CA ARG A 223 -0.51 15.13 -2.38
C ARG A 223 0.27 16.03 -3.33
N ILE A 224 1.57 15.81 -3.46
CA ILE A 224 2.43 16.55 -4.40
C ILE A 224 1.92 16.39 -5.84
N SER A 225 1.52 15.19 -6.24
CA SER A 225 0.91 14.94 -7.54
C SER A 225 -0.29 15.85 -7.80
N LYS A 226 -1.23 15.94 -6.86
CA LYS A 226 -2.41 16.81 -6.97
C LYS A 226 -2.01 18.29 -7.05
N THR A 227 -1.06 18.71 -6.21
CA THR A 227 -0.54 20.08 -6.21
C THR A 227 0.16 20.44 -7.53
N TYR A 228 1.01 19.53 -8.04
CA TYR A 228 1.77 19.75 -9.27
C TYR A 228 0.87 19.86 -10.48
N LYS A 229 -0.20 19.06 -10.55
CA LYS A 229 -1.21 19.17 -11.60
C LYS A 229 -1.80 20.57 -11.69
N VAL A 230 -2.26 21.10 -10.54
CA VAL A 230 -2.82 22.47 -10.46
C VAL A 230 -1.76 23.52 -10.78
N TYR A 231 -0.52 23.34 -10.31
CA TYR A 231 0.58 24.26 -10.61
C TYR A 231 0.87 24.34 -12.12
N LYS A 232 0.95 23.19 -12.80
CA LYS A 232 1.16 23.10 -14.25
C LYS A 232 0.03 23.77 -15.05
N GLU A 233 -1.22 23.54 -14.64
CA GLU A 233 -2.41 24.13 -15.27
C GLU A 233 -2.57 25.64 -14.99
N SER A 234 -1.84 26.19 -14.01
CA SER A 234 -1.96 27.61 -13.64
C SER A 234 -1.26 28.59 -14.59
N GLU A 235 -0.53 28.11 -15.61
CA GLU A 235 0.17 28.91 -16.63
C GLU A 235 1.03 30.05 -16.04
N GLY A 236 1.67 29.82 -14.89
CA GLY A 236 2.55 30.78 -14.24
C GLY A 236 1.87 31.77 -13.29
N ASN A 237 0.56 31.64 -13.05
CA ASN A 237 -0.16 32.46 -12.07
C ASN A 237 0.25 32.16 -10.62
N ILE A 238 0.77 30.96 -10.34
CA ILE A 238 1.30 30.60 -9.02
C ILE A 238 2.80 30.89 -9.01
N PRO A 239 3.29 31.78 -8.13
CA PRO A 239 4.72 32.06 -8.04
C PRO A 239 5.51 30.83 -7.60
N ARG A 240 6.69 30.61 -8.19
CA ARG A 240 7.60 29.49 -7.87
C ARG A 240 7.82 29.30 -6.36
N HIS A 241 8.08 30.37 -5.62
CA HIS A 241 8.34 30.28 -4.18
C HIS A 241 7.13 29.77 -3.39
N VAL A 242 5.90 30.07 -3.83
CA VAL A 242 4.67 29.53 -3.25
C VAL A 242 4.62 28.03 -3.51
N PHE A 243 4.89 27.61 -4.74
CA PHE A 243 4.91 26.19 -5.09
C PHE A 243 5.94 25.40 -4.27
N VAL A 244 7.20 25.86 -4.20
CA VAL A 244 8.26 25.25 -3.38
C VAL A 244 7.81 25.11 -1.91
N ASN A 245 7.21 26.16 -1.33
CA ASN A 245 6.74 26.12 0.05
C ASN A 245 5.63 25.08 0.27
N VAL A 246 4.69 24.94 -0.68
CA VAL A 246 3.63 23.92 -0.60
C VAL A 246 4.21 22.50 -0.73
N ILE A 247 5.19 22.29 -1.62
CA ILE A 247 5.91 21.01 -1.70
C ILE A 247 6.66 20.74 -0.39
N GLY A 248 7.35 21.74 0.17
CA GLY A 248 8.08 21.65 1.44
C GLY A 248 7.20 21.22 2.61
N GLY A 249 5.95 21.67 2.65
CA GLY A 249 4.96 21.22 3.64
C GLY A 249 4.57 19.74 3.56
N ASN A 250 5.02 18.99 2.55
CA ASN A 250 4.77 17.56 2.38
C ASN A 250 6.02 16.67 2.55
N VAL A 251 7.22 17.18 2.22
CA VAL A 251 8.45 16.35 2.14
C VAL A 251 9.68 17.02 2.76
N GLY A 252 9.53 18.20 3.36
CA GLY A 252 10.66 18.99 3.88
C GLY A 252 11.33 19.85 2.81
N LYS A 253 12.15 20.80 3.25
CA LYS A 253 12.71 21.88 2.41
C LYS A 253 13.69 21.38 1.36
N VAL A 254 14.56 20.44 1.74
CA VAL A 254 15.62 19.91 0.86
C VAL A 254 14.98 19.18 -0.33
N ILE A 255 14.17 18.16 -0.04
CA ILE A 255 13.47 17.37 -1.07
C ILE A 255 12.56 18.26 -1.92
N ALA A 256 11.92 19.28 -1.35
CA ALA A 256 11.10 20.20 -2.12
C ALA A 256 11.90 21.04 -3.13
N GLN A 257 13.06 21.57 -2.72
CA GLN A 257 13.92 22.30 -3.64
C GLN A 257 14.43 21.40 -4.76
N GLU A 258 14.79 20.16 -4.43
CA GLU A 258 15.25 19.17 -5.41
C GLU A 258 14.12 18.76 -6.37
N PHE A 259 12.92 18.52 -5.87
CA PHE A 259 11.75 18.23 -6.70
C PHE A 259 11.44 19.38 -7.67
N VAL A 260 11.42 20.62 -7.18
CA VAL A 260 11.14 21.77 -8.07
C VAL A 260 12.27 21.97 -9.09
N SER A 261 13.53 21.80 -8.66
CA SER A 261 14.68 21.84 -9.59
C SER A 261 14.59 20.74 -10.64
N PHE A 262 14.16 19.54 -10.24
CA PHE A 262 13.96 18.40 -11.12
C PHE A 262 12.82 18.61 -12.13
N VAL A 263 11.76 19.30 -11.73
CA VAL A 263 10.65 19.65 -12.62
C VAL A 263 11.06 20.74 -13.63
N GLU A 264 11.88 21.70 -13.21
CA GLU A 264 12.34 22.83 -14.03
C GLU A 264 13.48 22.45 -14.97
N ALA A 265 14.39 21.58 -14.51
CA ALA A 265 15.40 20.98 -15.36
C ALA A 265 14.71 19.95 -16.26
N ASN A 266 14.97 20.02 -17.57
CA ASN A 266 14.54 18.99 -18.52
C ASN A 266 15.34 17.69 -18.31
N HIS A 267 15.20 17.07 -17.14
CA HIS A 267 15.75 15.75 -16.87
C HIS A 267 15.24 14.75 -17.91
N SER A 268 16.06 13.73 -18.19
CA SER A 268 15.71 12.67 -19.12
C SER A 268 14.37 12.06 -18.73
N LEU A 269 13.42 12.12 -19.66
CA LEU A 269 12.14 11.44 -19.51
C LEU A 269 12.37 9.94 -19.32
N LEU A 270 11.40 9.24 -18.75
CA LEU A 270 11.44 7.77 -18.83
C LEU A 270 11.38 7.35 -20.30
N ILE A 271 12.07 6.27 -20.64
CA ILE A 271 11.97 5.68 -21.98
C ILE A 271 10.51 5.30 -22.21
N SER A 272 9.88 5.94 -23.19
CA SER A 272 8.46 5.78 -23.49
C SER A 272 8.23 4.69 -24.53
N TYR A 273 6.98 4.19 -24.59
CA TYR A 273 6.55 3.30 -25.66
C TYR A 273 6.77 3.92 -27.03
N ASP A 274 6.41 5.19 -27.22
CA ASP A 274 6.50 5.83 -28.52
C ASP A 274 7.96 5.97 -28.99
N GLU A 275 8.90 6.26 -28.08
CA GLU A 275 10.35 6.26 -28.38
C GLU A 275 10.85 4.90 -28.90
N VAL A 276 10.34 3.81 -28.33
CA VAL A 276 10.79 2.45 -28.66
C VAL A 276 10.11 1.91 -29.93
N PHE A 277 8.81 2.15 -30.09
CA PHE A 277 8.01 1.48 -31.11
C PHE A 277 7.81 2.31 -32.39
N LEU A 278 7.87 3.64 -32.32
CA LEU A 278 7.74 4.51 -33.51
C LEU A 278 9.05 4.72 -34.28
N THR A 279 10.20 4.37 -33.69
CA THR A 279 11.51 4.46 -34.35
C THR A 279 11.80 3.18 -35.14
N GLU A 280 12.46 3.26 -36.31
CA GLU A 280 12.80 2.06 -37.09
C GLU A 280 13.92 1.23 -36.43
N ALA A 281 14.93 1.91 -35.88
CA ALA A 281 16.05 1.32 -35.17
C ALA A 281 16.53 2.26 -34.05
N PHE A 282 17.17 1.70 -33.02
CA PHE A 282 17.78 2.47 -31.95
C PHE A 282 19.09 3.09 -32.42
N ASP A 283 19.21 4.41 -32.31
CA ASP A 283 20.47 5.10 -32.58
C ASP A 283 21.47 4.97 -31.41
N GLU A 284 22.73 5.34 -31.64
CA GLU A 284 23.78 5.23 -30.63
C GLU A 284 23.46 6.05 -29.37
N ALA A 285 22.83 7.21 -29.53
CA ALA A 285 22.46 8.09 -28.42
C ALA A 285 21.38 7.45 -27.52
N PHE A 286 20.38 6.80 -28.11
CA PHE A 286 19.36 6.05 -27.39
C PHE A 286 19.99 4.87 -26.66
N ILE A 287 20.83 4.09 -27.34
CA ILE A 287 21.51 2.93 -26.74
C ILE A 287 22.37 3.35 -25.55
N GLU A 288 23.15 4.43 -25.68
CA GLU A 288 23.97 4.96 -24.60
C GLU A 288 23.11 5.46 -23.43
N ARG A 289 22.00 6.15 -23.72
CA ARG A 289 21.02 6.58 -22.71
C ARG A 289 20.44 5.40 -21.93
N VAL A 290 20.04 4.32 -22.60
CA VAL A 290 19.49 3.12 -21.94
C VAL A 290 20.55 2.48 -21.04
N LYS A 291 21.79 2.35 -21.51
CA LYS A 291 22.88 1.73 -20.74
C LYS A 291 23.30 2.52 -19.50
N ASN A 292 23.12 3.85 -19.52
CA ASN A 292 23.47 4.74 -18.41
C ASN A 292 22.30 4.98 -17.43
N GLU A 293 21.15 4.35 -17.66
CA GLU A 293 19.94 4.54 -16.87
C GLU A 293 19.93 3.66 -15.60
N SER A 294 19.25 4.12 -14.55
CA SER A 294 19.16 3.34 -13.29
C SER A 294 18.27 2.09 -13.46
N HIS A 295 18.52 1.05 -12.67
CA HIS A 295 17.71 -0.18 -12.71
C HIS A 295 16.23 0.11 -12.45
N THR A 296 15.92 1.00 -11.51
CA THR A 296 14.56 1.45 -11.19
C THR A 296 13.89 2.10 -12.40
N ARG A 297 14.58 2.99 -13.11
CA ARG A 297 14.03 3.71 -14.27
C ARG A 297 13.86 2.78 -15.48
N LEU A 298 14.81 1.88 -15.71
CA LEU A 298 14.70 0.83 -16.74
C LEU A 298 13.53 -0.12 -16.46
N TYR A 299 13.38 -0.57 -15.21
CA TYR A 299 12.27 -1.42 -14.79
C TYR A 299 10.91 -0.75 -15.03
N LEU A 300 10.78 0.53 -14.67
CA LEU A 300 9.55 1.29 -14.91
C LEU A 300 9.25 1.52 -16.39
N ALA A 301 10.28 1.84 -17.18
CA ALA A 301 10.12 1.96 -18.62
C ALA A 301 9.58 0.65 -19.22
N ALA A 302 10.19 -0.48 -18.86
CA ALA A 302 9.73 -1.79 -19.32
C ALA A 302 8.30 -2.09 -18.85
N THR A 303 7.97 -1.82 -17.59
CA THR A 303 6.62 -2.04 -17.04
C THR A 303 5.56 -1.21 -17.78
N ASN A 304 5.82 0.07 -18.01
CA ASN A 304 4.92 0.97 -18.74
C ASN A 304 4.76 0.54 -20.21
N ILE A 305 5.85 0.12 -20.85
CA ILE A 305 5.84 -0.42 -22.21
C ILE A 305 5.01 -1.71 -22.29
N LEU A 306 5.26 -2.65 -21.38
CA LEU A 306 4.56 -3.93 -21.33
C LEU A 306 3.05 -3.76 -21.12
N LYS A 307 2.65 -2.86 -20.22
CA LYS A 307 1.24 -2.54 -20.01
C LYS A 307 0.58 -2.01 -21.28
N ARG A 308 1.22 -1.05 -21.96
CA ARG A 308 0.69 -0.51 -23.23
C ARG A 308 0.67 -1.56 -24.35
N LEU A 309 1.68 -2.44 -24.42
CA LEU A 309 1.69 -3.57 -25.36
C LEU A 309 0.55 -4.55 -25.08
N GLU A 310 0.33 -4.93 -23.82
CA GLU A 310 -0.75 -5.83 -23.43
C GLU A 310 -2.12 -5.27 -23.82
N ASP A 311 -2.34 -3.96 -23.66
CA ASP A 311 -3.56 -3.25 -24.07
C ASP A 311 -3.74 -3.19 -25.60
N ILE A 312 -2.66 -2.92 -26.36
CA ILE A 312 -2.70 -2.87 -27.82
C ILE A 312 -2.97 -4.26 -28.42
N ILE A 313 -2.28 -5.29 -27.91
CA ILE A 313 -2.53 -6.69 -28.29
C ILE A 313 -3.95 -7.10 -27.90
N TYR A 314 -4.46 -6.59 -26.77
CA TYR A 314 -5.85 -6.82 -26.39
C TYR A 314 -6.84 -6.31 -27.43
N GLN A 315 -6.56 -5.16 -28.04
CA GLN A 315 -7.43 -4.51 -29.02
C GLN A 315 -7.23 -5.05 -30.46
N GLU A 316 -6.37 -6.06 -30.64
CA GLU A 316 -5.97 -6.62 -31.95
C GLU A 316 -5.39 -5.56 -32.91
N GLU A 317 -4.77 -4.51 -32.36
CA GLU A 317 -4.16 -3.44 -33.14
C GLU A 317 -2.67 -3.70 -33.40
N GLY A 318 -2.23 -3.63 -34.67
CA GLY A 318 -0.82 -3.61 -35.06
C GLY A 318 -0.14 -4.96 -35.32
N GLU A 319 1.13 -4.90 -35.74
CA GLU A 319 1.96 -6.09 -36.02
C GLU A 319 2.67 -6.61 -34.75
N VAL A 320 1.98 -7.50 -34.03
CA VAL A 320 2.41 -8.00 -32.72
C VAL A 320 3.81 -8.62 -32.72
N SER A 321 4.16 -9.41 -33.74
CA SER A 321 5.46 -10.09 -33.83
C SER A 321 6.64 -9.09 -33.87
N LYS A 322 6.54 -8.03 -34.69
CA LYS A 322 7.58 -6.97 -34.73
C LYS A 322 7.67 -6.20 -33.42
N SER A 323 6.56 -6.02 -32.71
CA SER A 323 6.57 -5.39 -31.39
C SER A 323 7.32 -6.24 -30.36
N ILE A 324 7.13 -7.56 -30.37
CA ILE A 324 7.92 -8.45 -29.49
C ILE A 324 9.41 -8.39 -29.83
N GLU A 325 9.78 -8.39 -31.12
CA GLU A 325 11.18 -8.26 -31.53
C GLU A 325 11.81 -6.96 -31.04
N LYS A 326 11.11 -5.82 -31.19
CA LYS A 326 11.58 -4.52 -30.67
C LYS A 326 11.69 -4.49 -29.15
N LEU A 327 10.72 -5.07 -28.45
CA LEU A 327 10.78 -5.22 -27.00
C LEU A 327 12.04 -6.00 -26.60
N MET A 328 12.33 -7.12 -27.26
CA MET A 328 13.51 -7.90 -26.98
C MET A 328 14.81 -7.19 -27.35
N ALA A 329 14.83 -6.41 -28.43
CA ALA A 329 15.97 -5.56 -28.77
C ALA A 329 16.25 -4.53 -27.67
N LEU A 330 15.22 -3.93 -27.08
CA LEU A 330 15.35 -3.02 -25.94
C LEU A 330 15.86 -3.75 -24.69
N LEU A 331 15.23 -4.88 -24.33
CA LEU A 331 15.58 -5.64 -23.13
C LEU A 331 17.01 -6.19 -23.19
N LYS A 332 17.54 -6.50 -24.37
CA LYS A 332 18.95 -6.88 -24.56
C LYS A 332 19.95 -5.75 -24.25
N LEU A 333 19.50 -4.51 -24.13
CA LEU A 333 20.32 -3.39 -23.68
C LEU A 333 20.37 -3.28 -22.14
N TYR A 334 19.48 -3.99 -21.44
CA TYR A 334 19.38 -3.91 -19.98
C TYR A 334 20.42 -4.81 -19.29
N PRO A 335 20.73 -4.55 -18.01
CA PRO A 335 21.43 -5.52 -17.17
C PRO A 335 20.75 -6.90 -17.21
N VAL A 336 21.55 -7.96 -17.28
CA VAL A 336 21.09 -9.34 -17.55
C VAL A 336 20.10 -9.84 -16.48
N ASP A 337 20.37 -9.52 -15.22
CA ASP A 337 19.53 -9.82 -14.07
C ASP A 337 18.17 -9.09 -14.15
N LEU A 338 18.18 -7.81 -14.52
CA LEU A 338 16.97 -7.02 -14.71
C LEU A 338 16.14 -7.54 -15.89
N MET A 339 16.78 -7.84 -17.02
CA MET A 339 16.11 -8.46 -18.16
C MET A 339 15.44 -9.77 -17.77
N MET A 340 16.14 -10.66 -17.05
CA MET A 340 15.56 -11.92 -16.59
C MET A 340 14.38 -11.68 -15.63
N GLY A 341 14.49 -10.71 -14.73
CA GLY A 341 13.39 -10.29 -13.85
C GLY A 341 12.14 -9.89 -14.64
N ILE A 342 12.31 -9.00 -15.62
CA ILE A 342 11.23 -8.54 -16.50
C ILE A 342 10.64 -9.71 -17.31
N MET A 343 11.46 -10.60 -17.87
CA MET A 343 10.97 -11.76 -18.63
C MET A 343 10.13 -12.73 -17.77
N LYS A 344 10.48 -12.91 -16.50
CA LYS A 344 9.67 -13.68 -15.54
C LYS A 344 8.34 -12.99 -15.25
N GLU A 345 8.34 -11.66 -15.16
CA GLU A 345 7.12 -10.88 -14.98
C GLU A 345 6.21 -10.91 -16.21
N ILE A 346 6.76 -10.86 -17.43
CA ILE A 346 6.00 -11.03 -18.69
C ILE A 346 5.13 -12.29 -18.61
N LYS A 347 5.74 -13.42 -18.22
CA LYS A 347 5.03 -14.69 -18.06
C LYS A 347 3.87 -14.65 -17.05
N LYS A 348 4.03 -13.88 -15.97
CA LYS A 348 3.12 -13.90 -14.83
C LYS A 348 2.00 -12.86 -14.96
N ASP A 349 2.36 -11.65 -15.35
CA ASP A 349 1.51 -10.45 -15.26
C ASP A 349 1.00 -9.99 -16.64
N TYR A 350 1.62 -10.44 -17.75
CA TYR A 350 1.29 -10.02 -19.12
C TYR A 350 1.04 -11.22 -20.04
N PRO A 351 -0.07 -11.98 -19.83
CA PRO A 351 -0.31 -13.26 -20.49
C PRO A 351 -0.43 -13.15 -22.01
N LYS A 352 -0.90 -12.03 -22.57
CA LYS A 352 -1.02 -11.87 -24.03
C LYS A 352 0.33 -11.58 -24.65
N VAL A 353 1.09 -10.63 -24.09
CA VAL A 353 2.48 -10.39 -24.49
C VAL A 353 3.28 -11.69 -24.38
N TYR A 354 3.13 -12.45 -23.30
CA TYR A 354 3.81 -13.73 -23.12
C TYR A 354 3.43 -14.75 -24.21
N LYS A 355 2.14 -14.88 -24.53
CA LYS A 355 1.68 -15.79 -25.59
C LYS A 355 2.34 -15.45 -26.93
N SER A 356 2.39 -14.17 -27.29
CA SER A 356 3.06 -13.71 -28.52
C SER A 356 4.59 -13.85 -28.43
N ALA A 357 5.17 -13.68 -27.25
CA ALA A 357 6.60 -13.84 -27.03
C ALA A 357 7.08 -15.28 -27.23
N LEU A 358 6.24 -16.28 -26.93
CA LEU A 358 6.55 -17.70 -27.20
C LEU A 358 6.66 -18.04 -28.68
N GLU A 359 6.16 -17.17 -29.57
CA GLU A 359 6.28 -17.32 -31.02
C GLU A 359 7.53 -16.60 -31.58
N CYS A 360 8.29 -15.86 -30.75
CA CYS A 360 9.56 -15.22 -31.15
C CYS A 360 10.77 -16.03 -30.69
N ASP A 361 11.58 -16.50 -31.65
CA ASP A 361 12.87 -17.14 -31.36
C ASP A 361 13.76 -16.25 -30.49
N CYS A 362 13.73 -14.93 -30.75
CA CYS A 362 14.46 -13.90 -30.00
C CYS A 362 14.23 -13.93 -28.48
N PHE A 363 13.00 -14.27 -28.05
CA PHE A 363 12.61 -14.32 -26.65
C PHE A 363 13.05 -15.64 -26.03
N LEU A 364 12.86 -16.75 -26.76
CA LEU A 364 13.27 -18.08 -26.30
C LEU A 364 14.79 -18.16 -26.12
N ASP A 365 15.55 -17.71 -27.11
CA ASP A 365 17.02 -17.70 -27.09
C ASP A 365 17.53 -16.89 -25.90
N ALA A 366 17.04 -15.65 -25.72
CA ALA A 366 17.43 -14.81 -24.59
C ALA A 366 17.09 -15.45 -23.22
N TYR A 367 15.96 -16.15 -23.13
CA TYR A 367 15.56 -16.83 -21.90
C TYR A 367 16.51 -17.99 -21.56
N PHE A 368 16.97 -18.75 -22.55
CA PHE A 368 17.91 -19.85 -22.35
C PHE A 368 19.34 -19.36 -22.09
N GLU A 369 19.84 -18.40 -22.87
CA GLU A 369 21.17 -17.80 -22.71
C GLU A 369 21.38 -17.24 -21.30
N THR A 370 20.37 -16.55 -20.77
CA THR A 370 20.42 -16.02 -19.41
C THR A 370 20.36 -17.11 -18.33
N TYR A 371 19.72 -18.25 -18.60
CA TYR A 371 19.70 -19.39 -17.68
C TYR A 371 21.05 -20.11 -17.59
N GLU A 372 21.79 -20.17 -18.69
CA GLU A 372 23.15 -20.73 -18.74
C GLU A 372 24.17 -19.83 -18.03
N THR A 373 24.05 -18.51 -18.20
CA THR A 373 24.98 -17.51 -17.63
C THR A 373 24.93 -17.42 -16.09
N ILE A 374 23.83 -17.84 -15.46
CA ILE A 374 23.66 -17.82 -13.99
C ILE A 374 24.09 -19.15 -13.32
N ARG A 375 24.19 -20.24 -14.10
CA ARG A 375 24.57 -21.57 -13.60
C ARG A 375 26.03 -21.96 -13.86
N GLY A 376 26.76 -21.19 -14.67
CA GLY A 376 28.21 -21.23 -14.79
C GLY A 376 28.87 -20.29 -13.79
#